data_AF-A0A1H0TJT1-F1
#
_entry.id   AF-A0A1H0TJT1-F1
#
_cell.length_a   1.000
_cell.length_b   1.000
_cell.length_c   1.000
_cell.angle_alpha   90.00
_cell.angle_beta   90.00
_cell.angle_gamma   90.00
#
_symmetry.space_group_name_H-M   'P 1'
#
loop_
_entity.id
_entity.type
_entity.pdbx_description
1 polymer ?
#
loop_
_entity_poly.entity_id
_entity_poly.type
_entity_poly.pdbx_seq_one_letter_code
_entity_poly.pdbx_strand_id
1 'polypeptide(L)'
;MWKMIIKNNKVNLSMCIIFFILGYLNLIINNKMCRFFQLNNIVIAFIPFLVASILLMIFYKKEIRTITMIIINTIVISLSIILLIINFGKLIVSETFDRNTDVKNYPRIRKLYSDNEMQYFPSEIPKDAENIEFEEWAAFMQGGSGLYLSYDIDSENEEKIDEELRGKSKYVLESIEEIKIAGENICVLADSEISEAIDYKSYPESSDKFIIYISEARKASGDGYWNHGVQYGVIINKDKHRIIYFHEYW
;
A
#
# COMPACT_ATOMS: atom_id res chain seq x y z
N MET A 1 44.31 22.32 12.39
CA MET A 1 43.06 22.26 13.17
C MET A 1 42.28 20.96 12.91
N TRP A 2 41.72 20.73 11.71
CA TRP A 2 40.94 19.51 11.38
C TRP A 2 41.62 18.15 11.68
N LYS A 3 42.93 18.01 11.41
CA LYS A 3 43.67 16.76 11.71
C LYS A 3 43.72 16.40 13.21
N MET A 4 43.73 17.38 14.12
CA MET A 4 43.67 17.13 15.57
C MET A 4 42.25 16.75 16.02
N ILE A 5 41.23 17.36 15.40
CA ILE A 5 39.81 17.10 15.68
C ILE A 5 39.46 15.64 15.42
N ILE A 6 39.89 15.12 14.26
CA ILE A 6 39.63 13.74 13.85
C ILE A 6 40.36 12.76 14.77
N LYS A 7 41.55 13.10 15.29
CA LYS A 7 42.37 12.16 16.06
C LYS A 7 41.75 11.80 17.43
N ASN A 8 41.13 12.76 18.11
CA ASN A 8 40.62 12.58 19.48
C ASN A 8 39.13 12.18 19.55
N ASN A 9 38.37 12.31 18.46
CA ASN A 9 36.92 12.05 18.43
C ASN A 9 36.50 10.98 17.40
N LYS A 10 37.41 10.08 17.03
CA LYS A 10 37.16 9.05 15.99
C LYS A 10 35.87 8.25 16.25
N VAL A 11 35.62 7.85 17.50
CA VAL A 11 34.43 7.06 17.86
C VAL A 11 33.14 7.83 17.57
N ASN A 12 33.04 9.08 18.03
CA ASN A 12 31.86 9.92 17.83
C ASN A 12 31.61 10.22 16.35
N LEU A 13 32.69 10.47 15.59
CA LEU A 13 32.61 10.66 14.15
C LEU A 13 32.12 9.38 13.45
N SER A 14 32.67 8.22 13.80
CA SER A 14 32.21 6.93 13.28
C SER A 14 30.74 6.68 13.59
N MET A 15 30.27 6.99 14.80
CA MET A 15 28.85 6.88 15.16
C MET A 15 27.97 7.75 14.28
N CYS A 16 28.35 9.02 14.05
CA CYS A 16 27.60 9.91 13.16
C CYS A 16 27.50 9.32 11.74
N ILE A 17 28.61 8.83 11.20
CA ILE A 17 28.64 8.22 9.85
C ILE A 17 27.74 6.97 9.81
N ILE A 18 27.85 6.08 10.80
CA ILE A 18 27.05 4.85 10.86
C ILE A 18 25.55 5.18 10.94
N PHE A 19 25.15 6.07 11.85
CA PHE A 19 23.73 6.41 11.98
C PHE A 19 23.18 7.19 10.78
N PHE A 20 24.01 8.01 10.13
CA PHE A 20 23.62 8.64 8.87
C PHE A 20 23.36 7.60 7.78
N ILE A 21 24.26 6.62 7.62
CA ILE A 21 24.10 5.52 6.66
C ILE A 21 22.83 4.72 6.98
N LEU A 22 22.58 4.39 8.24
CA LEU A 22 21.38 3.65 8.65
C LEU A 22 20.09 4.44 8.37
N GLY A 23 20.05 5.74 8.68
CA GLY A 23 18.93 6.61 8.33
C GLY A 23 18.70 6.70 6.82
N TYR A 24 19.78 6.81 6.04
CA TYR A 24 19.72 6.85 4.59
C TYR A 24 19.27 5.52 3.97
N LEU A 25 19.73 4.38 4.50
CA LEU A 25 19.23 3.07 4.09
C LEU A 25 17.73 2.92 4.40
N ASN A 26 17.27 3.41 5.55
CA ASN A 26 15.85 3.42 5.89
C ASN A 26 15.02 4.26 4.90
N LEU A 27 15.54 5.43 4.48
CA LEU A 27 14.93 6.24 3.42
C LEU A 27 14.83 5.47 2.10
N ILE A 28 15.88 4.75 1.69
CA ILE A 28 15.85 3.94 0.47
C ILE A 28 14.79 2.84 0.58
N ILE A 29 14.77 2.09 1.68
CA ILE A 29 13.78 1.03 1.93
C ILE A 29 12.37 1.62 1.86
N ASN A 30 12.14 2.73 2.58
CA ASN A 30 10.84 3.38 2.60
C ASN A 30 10.40 3.90 1.23
N ASN A 31 11.33 4.38 0.41
CA ASN A 31 11.02 4.89 -0.92
C ASN A 31 10.86 3.79 -1.99
N LYS A 32 11.56 2.66 -1.86
CA LYS A 32 11.63 1.63 -2.91
C LYS A 32 10.86 0.35 -2.60
N MET A 33 10.70 0.00 -1.33
CA MET A 33 10.21 -1.33 -0.92
C MET A 33 8.85 -1.26 -0.22
N CYS A 34 8.49 -0.11 0.35
CA CYS A 34 7.22 0.07 1.02
C CYS A 34 6.09 0.39 0.02
N ARG A 35 4.86 0.01 0.36
CA ARG A 35 3.64 0.42 -0.33
C ARG A 35 3.39 1.91 -0.13
N PHE A 36 3.71 2.44 1.06
CA PHE A 36 3.47 3.85 1.41
C PHE A 36 4.75 4.60 1.73
N PHE A 37 4.76 5.89 1.42
CA PHE A 37 5.83 6.77 1.87
C PHE A 37 5.58 7.21 3.32
N GLN A 38 6.34 6.66 4.26
CA GLN A 38 6.12 6.87 5.69
C GLN A 38 7.13 7.87 6.25
N LEU A 39 6.84 9.17 6.04
CA LEU A 39 7.73 10.27 6.45
C LEU A 39 8.14 10.19 7.93
N ASN A 40 7.22 9.81 8.81
CA ASN A 40 7.50 9.66 10.24
C ASN A 40 8.60 8.63 10.51
N ASN A 41 8.57 7.48 9.84
CA ASN A 41 9.58 6.43 10.01
C ASN A 41 10.95 6.89 9.52
N ILE A 42 11.00 7.68 8.43
CA ILE A 42 12.24 8.29 7.94
C ILE A 42 12.79 9.26 8.97
N VAL A 43 11.98 10.18 9.49
CA VAL A 43 12.42 11.18 10.48
C VAL A 43 12.96 10.49 11.74
N ILE A 44 12.27 9.45 12.24
CA ILE A 44 12.70 8.68 13.41
C ILE A 44 14.05 7.99 13.15
N ALA A 45 14.28 7.46 11.95
CA ALA A 45 15.53 6.79 11.60
C ALA A 45 16.75 7.74 11.61
N PHE A 46 16.54 9.05 11.44
CA PHE A 46 17.62 10.06 11.52
C PHE A 46 17.86 10.62 12.93
N ILE A 47 17.01 10.34 13.93
CA ILE A 47 17.19 10.81 15.31
C ILE A 47 18.56 10.37 15.89
N PRO A 48 19.01 9.10 15.77
CA PRO A 48 20.33 8.68 16.24
C PRO A 48 21.48 9.50 15.67
N PHE A 49 21.39 9.87 14.38
CA PHE A 49 22.38 10.70 13.72
C PHE A 49 22.41 12.12 14.29
N LEU A 50 21.24 12.74 14.50
CA LEU A 50 21.14 14.08 15.08
C LEU A 50 21.69 14.11 16.51
N VAL A 51 21.33 13.12 17.34
CA VAL A 51 21.84 12.99 18.71
C VAL A 51 23.35 12.79 18.72
N ALA A 52 23.90 11.89 17.90
CA ALA A 52 25.34 11.68 17.80
C ALA A 52 26.08 12.94 17.32
N SER A 53 25.49 13.70 16.39
CA SER A 53 26.05 14.96 15.90
C SER A 53 26.10 16.04 16.99
N ILE A 54 25.05 16.14 17.80
CA ILE A 54 25.01 17.06 18.96
C ILE A 54 26.08 16.66 19.98
N LEU A 55 26.22 15.37 20.29
CA LEU A 55 27.24 14.87 21.22
C LEU A 55 28.66 15.13 20.71
N LEU A 56 28.91 14.91 19.42
CA LEU A 56 30.18 15.25 18.79
C LEU A 56 30.51 16.74 18.97
N MET A 57 29.53 17.64 18.78
CA MET A 57 29.72 19.08 19.02
C MET A 57 30.01 19.41 20.49
N ILE A 58 29.32 18.75 21.43
CA ILE A 58 29.52 18.96 22.88
C ILE A 58 30.91 18.47 23.31
N PHE A 59 31.29 17.25 22.93
CA PHE A 59 32.59 16.67 23.25
C PHE A 59 33.75 17.38 22.55
N TYR A 60 33.48 18.02 21.43
CA TYR A 60 34.45 18.90 20.79
C TYR A 60 34.68 20.19 21.59
N LYS A 61 33.62 20.80 22.12
CA LYS A 61 33.70 22.09 22.84
C LYS A 61 34.14 21.96 24.30
N LYS A 62 33.92 20.81 24.94
CA LYS A 62 34.16 20.61 26.37
C LYS A 62 35.23 19.56 26.62
N GLU A 63 36.09 19.82 27.61
CA GLU A 63 37.05 18.83 28.13
C GLU A 63 36.34 17.79 29.01
N ILE A 64 35.57 16.89 28.38
CA ILE A 64 34.86 15.82 29.08
C ILE A 64 35.82 14.65 29.32
N ARG A 65 35.76 14.06 30.51
CA ARG A 65 36.54 12.86 30.86
C ARG A 65 36.20 11.70 29.94
N THR A 66 37.20 10.96 29.48
CA THR A 66 37.06 9.81 28.56
C THR A 66 36.04 8.77 29.04
N ILE A 67 36.06 8.43 30.33
CA ILE A 67 35.11 7.47 30.92
C ILE A 67 33.67 7.95 30.77
N THR A 68 33.40 9.23 31.02
CA THR A 68 32.07 9.82 30.86
C THR A 68 31.61 9.79 29.41
N MET A 69 32.51 10.08 28.45
CA MET A 69 32.18 9.96 27.02
C MET A 69 31.82 8.53 26.62
N ILE A 70 32.58 7.54 27.10
CA ILE A 70 32.31 6.12 26.84
C ILE A 70 30.92 5.75 27.37
N ILE A 71 30.60 6.10 28.61
CA ILE A 71 29.29 5.79 29.22
C ILE A 71 28.15 6.42 28.42
N ILE A 72 28.26 7.71 28.08
CA ILE A 72 27.22 8.42 27.30
C ILE A 72 27.04 7.75 25.94
N ASN A 73 28.13 7.44 25.23
CA ASN A 73 28.07 6.79 23.93
C ASN A 73 27.44 5.41 24.00
N THR A 74 27.79 4.60 25.01
CA THR A 74 27.18 3.29 25.22
C THR A 74 25.66 3.42 25.39
N ILE A 75 25.20 4.33 26.25
CA ILE A 75 23.76 4.58 26.46
C ILE A 75 23.08 5.01 25.16
N VAL A 76 23.67 5.96 24.44
CA VAL A 76 23.10 6.50 23.19
C VAL A 76 23.03 5.43 22.11
N ILE A 77 24.06 4.60 21.97
CA ILE A 77 24.07 3.48 21.03
C ILE A 77 22.95 2.49 21.39
N SER A 78 22.85 2.08 22.66
CA SER A 78 21.81 1.16 23.11
C SER A 78 20.40 1.70 22.84
N LEU A 79 20.13 2.96 23.19
CA LEU A 79 18.83 3.61 22.94
C LEU A 79 18.55 3.75 21.44
N SER A 80 19.56 4.08 20.64
CA SER A 80 19.42 4.20 19.19
C SER A 80 19.08 2.86 18.54
N ILE A 81 19.71 1.77 18.97
CA ILE A 81 19.40 0.43 18.48
C ILE A 81 17.95 0.06 18.83
N ILE A 82 17.52 0.28 20.07
CA ILE A 82 16.14 0.01 20.49
C ILE A 82 15.15 0.83 19.66
N LEU A 83 15.41 2.13 19.47
CA LEU A 83 14.57 3.01 18.66
C LEU A 83 14.45 2.51 17.22
N LEU A 84 15.56 2.12 16.59
CA LEU A 84 15.57 1.61 15.22
C LEU A 84 14.83 0.28 15.09
N ILE A 85 14.96 -0.62 16.07
CA ILE A 85 14.21 -1.89 16.09
C ILE A 85 12.70 -1.62 16.19
N ILE A 86 12.28 -0.74 17.09
CA ILE A 86 10.86 -0.38 17.23
C ILE A 86 10.34 0.29 15.95
N ASN A 87 11.11 1.21 15.37
CA ASN A 87 10.75 1.90 14.12
C ASN A 87 10.60 0.91 12.95
N PHE A 88 11.52 -0.04 12.84
CA PHE A 88 11.45 -1.09 11.81
C PHE A 88 10.28 -2.05 12.05
N GLY A 89 10.01 -2.43 13.30
CA GLY A 89 8.83 -3.23 13.65
C GLY A 89 7.53 -2.53 13.27
N LYS A 90 7.41 -1.22 13.56
CA LYS A 90 6.26 -0.41 13.12
C LYS A 90 6.11 -0.38 11.61
N LEU A 91 7.22 -0.23 10.88
CA LEU A 91 7.21 -0.26 9.43
C LEU A 91 6.64 -1.59 8.92
N ILE A 92 7.12 -2.73 9.43
CA ILE A 92 6.60 -4.05 9.05
C ILE A 92 5.11 -4.15 9.34
N VAL A 93 4.68 -3.79 10.56
CA VAL A 93 3.27 -3.85 10.96
C VAL A 93 2.42 -3.01 10.00
N SER A 94 2.82 -1.77 9.72
CA SER A 94 2.08 -0.90 8.81
C SER A 94 2.01 -1.45 7.39
N GLU A 95 3.15 -1.93 6.87
CA GLU A 95 3.22 -2.51 5.53
C GLU A 95 2.42 -3.80 5.39
N THR A 96 2.18 -4.52 6.49
CA THR A 96 1.46 -5.79 6.50
C THR A 96 -0.03 -5.65 6.79
N PHE A 97 -0.42 -4.79 7.73
CA PHE A 97 -1.77 -4.75 8.28
C PHE A 97 -2.54 -3.49 7.93
N ASP A 98 -1.87 -2.39 7.61
CA ASP A 98 -2.57 -1.15 7.31
C ASP A 98 -3.16 -1.19 5.91
N ARG A 99 -4.38 -0.67 5.81
CA ARG A 99 -5.02 -0.34 4.54
C ARG A 99 -4.64 1.08 4.13
N ASN A 100 -4.53 1.30 2.84
CA ASN A 100 -4.21 2.61 2.29
C ASN A 100 -5.38 3.18 1.51
N THR A 101 -5.88 4.28 2.03
CA THR A 101 -7.01 5.01 1.46
C THR A 101 -6.60 6.36 0.85
N ASP A 102 -5.30 6.71 0.89
CA ASP A 102 -4.81 7.94 0.28
C ASP A 102 -4.61 7.74 -1.23
N VAL A 103 -5.53 8.30 -2.01
CA VAL A 103 -5.52 8.29 -3.48
C VAL A 103 -4.20 8.74 -4.10
N LYS A 104 -3.42 9.58 -3.42
CA LYS A 104 -2.10 10.04 -3.92
C LYS A 104 -1.10 8.90 -4.08
N ASN A 105 -1.31 7.78 -3.39
CA ASN A 105 -0.47 6.60 -3.49
C ASN A 105 -0.82 5.72 -4.72
N TYR A 106 -1.95 5.96 -5.41
CA TYR A 106 -2.38 5.16 -6.55
C TYR A 106 -1.27 4.92 -7.59
N PRO A 107 -0.52 5.93 -8.07
CA PRO A 107 0.53 5.70 -9.08
C PRO A 107 1.69 4.84 -8.58
N ARG A 108 1.91 4.80 -7.26
CA ARG A 108 2.93 3.96 -6.62
C ARG A 108 2.40 2.53 -6.47
N ILE A 109 1.19 2.38 -5.96
CA ILE A 109 0.53 1.09 -5.75
C ILE A 109 0.30 0.36 -7.06
N ARG A 110 -0.17 1.05 -8.11
CA ARG A 110 -0.36 0.47 -9.44
C ARG A 110 0.91 -0.22 -9.99
N LYS A 111 2.10 0.28 -9.65
CA LYS A 111 3.38 -0.29 -10.10
C LYS A 111 3.77 -1.57 -9.37
N LEU A 112 3.08 -1.93 -8.29
CA LEU A 112 3.30 -3.17 -7.55
C LEU A 112 2.59 -4.37 -8.18
N TYR A 113 1.59 -4.12 -9.04
CA TYR A 113 0.83 -5.12 -9.76
C TYR A 113 1.34 -5.28 -11.20
N SER A 114 1.10 -6.44 -11.80
CA SER A 114 1.43 -6.65 -13.21
C SER A 114 0.47 -5.91 -14.14
N ASP A 115 0.93 -5.59 -15.35
CA ASP A 115 0.06 -4.94 -16.35
C ASP A 115 -1.18 -5.77 -16.70
N ASN A 116 -1.09 -7.11 -16.59
CA ASN A 116 -2.23 -8.01 -16.82
C ASN A 116 -3.28 -7.91 -15.70
N GLU A 117 -2.85 -7.79 -14.45
CA GLU A 117 -3.74 -7.60 -13.28
C GLU A 117 -4.38 -6.21 -13.29
N MET A 118 -3.67 -5.21 -13.81
CA MET A 118 -4.10 -3.82 -13.88
C MET A 118 -4.68 -3.42 -15.23
N GLN A 119 -5.04 -4.39 -16.09
CA GLN A 119 -5.40 -4.11 -17.49
C GLN A 119 -6.66 -3.26 -17.64
N TYR A 120 -7.57 -3.29 -16.65
CA TYR A 120 -8.75 -2.41 -16.62
C TYR A 120 -8.53 -1.15 -15.79
N PHE A 121 -7.59 -1.18 -14.85
CA PHE A 121 -7.30 -0.01 -14.03
C PHE A 121 -6.66 1.10 -14.88
N PRO A 122 -7.14 2.35 -14.75
CA PRO A 122 -6.61 3.45 -15.54
C PRO A 122 -5.14 3.70 -15.19
N SER A 123 -4.29 4.08 -16.16
CA SER A 123 -2.87 4.36 -15.87
C SER A 123 -2.69 5.53 -14.89
N GLU A 124 -3.58 6.51 -14.99
CA GLU A 124 -3.74 7.66 -14.11
C GLU A 124 -5.23 7.87 -13.85
N ILE A 125 -5.61 8.31 -12.65
CA ILE A 125 -7.00 8.65 -12.36
C ILE A 125 -7.39 9.86 -13.23
N PRO A 126 -8.56 9.84 -13.90
CA PRO A 126 -9.02 10.98 -14.71
C PRO A 126 -8.98 12.29 -13.92
N LYS A 127 -8.57 13.39 -14.56
CA LYS A 127 -8.37 14.70 -13.88
C LYS A 127 -9.67 15.33 -13.41
N ASP A 128 -10.75 14.94 -14.05
CA ASP A 128 -12.14 15.34 -13.85
C ASP A 128 -12.93 14.33 -13.02
N ALA A 129 -12.29 13.27 -12.50
CA ALA A 129 -12.95 12.30 -11.63
C ALA A 129 -13.39 12.96 -10.30
N GLU A 130 -14.67 12.77 -9.96
CA GLU A 130 -15.26 13.23 -8.72
C GLU A 130 -15.54 12.06 -7.76
N ASN A 131 -15.68 12.36 -6.46
CA ASN A 131 -15.99 11.38 -5.41
C ASN A 131 -15.10 10.13 -5.44
N ILE A 132 -13.79 10.34 -5.63
CA ILE A 132 -12.80 9.28 -5.74
C ILE A 132 -12.65 8.57 -4.38
N GLU A 133 -12.85 7.27 -4.39
CA GLU A 133 -12.52 6.37 -3.28
C GLU A 133 -11.45 5.39 -3.73
N PHE A 134 -10.45 5.19 -2.89
CA PHE A 134 -9.33 4.32 -3.15
C PHE A 134 -9.04 3.52 -1.89
N GLU A 135 -8.75 2.24 -2.05
CA GLU A 135 -8.39 1.36 -0.95
C GLU A 135 -7.44 0.27 -1.43
N GLU A 136 -6.37 0.01 -0.69
CA GLU A 136 -5.47 -1.11 -0.98
C GLU A 136 -4.97 -1.76 0.31
N TRP A 137 -4.85 -3.09 0.29
CA TRP A 137 -4.33 -3.87 1.39
C TRP A 137 -3.47 -5.04 0.89
N ALA A 138 -2.43 -5.37 1.67
CA ALA A 138 -1.52 -6.47 1.37
C ALA A 138 -2.05 -7.79 1.95
N ALA A 139 -1.61 -8.89 1.32
CA ALA A 139 -1.89 -10.22 1.80
C ALA A 139 -1.06 -10.50 3.05
N PHE A 140 -1.68 -11.08 4.07
CA PHE A 140 -0.99 -11.49 5.28
C PHE A 140 -1.58 -12.76 5.88
N MET A 141 -0.72 -13.75 6.10
CA MET A 141 -1.09 -15.08 6.59
C MET A 141 -2.23 -15.69 5.76
N GLN A 142 -3.43 -15.82 6.34
CA GLN A 142 -4.62 -16.37 5.69
C GLN A 142 -5.53 -15.28 5.10
N GLY A 143 -5.16 -14.00 5.25
CA GLY A 143 -5.89 -12.88 4.69
C GLY A 143 -5.45 -12.60 3.24
N GLY A 144 -6.42 -12.20 2.42
CA GLY A 144 -6.17 -11.78 1.05
C GLY A 144 -5.51 -10.41 0.92
N SER A 145 -5.12 -10.06 -0.30
CA SER A 145 -4.80 -8.69 -0.72
C SER A 145 -5.90 -8.15 -1.63
N GLY A 146 -5.92 -6.84 -1.79
CA GLY A 146 -6.77 -6.25 -2.81
C GLY A 146 -6.59 -4.76 -2.98
N LEU A 147 -7.23 -4.28 -4.02
CA LEU A 147 -7.14 -2.92 -4.50
C LEU A 147 -8.50 -2.53 -5.10
N TYR A 148 -9.05 -1.43 -4.57
CA TYR A 148 -10.24 -0.76 -5.07
C TYR A 148 -9.90 0.65 -5.51
N LEU A 149 -10.49 1.03 -6.64
CA LEU A 149 -10.56 2.41 -7.09
C LEU A 149 -11.97 2.65 -7.61
N SER A 150 -12.65 3.67 -7.10
CA SER A 150 -13.93 4.08 -7.65
C SER A 150 -14.06 5.58 -7.73
N TYR A 151 -14.85 6.05 -8.68
CA TYR A 151 -15.14 7.46 -8.90
C TYR A 151 -16.40 7.60 -9.74
N ASP A 152 -16.98 8.79 -9.72
CA ASP A 152 -18.16 9.09 -10.52
C ASP A 152 -17.74 9.38 -11.97
N ILE A 153 -18.59 8.97 -12.90
CA ILE A 153 -18.43 9.14 -14.34
C ILE A 153 -19.67 9.85 -14.91
N ASP A 154 -19.51 10.54 -16.03
CA ASP A 154 -20.66 11.02 -16.79
C ASP A 154 -21.22 9.93 -17.72
N SER A 155 -22.44 10.14 -18.23
CA SER A 155 -23.11 9.18 -19.10
C SER A 155 -22.39 8.93 -20.43
N GLU A 156 -21.68 9.92 -20.96
CA GLU A 156 -20.95 9.78 -22.23
C GLU A 156 -19.72 8.87 -22.06
N ASN A 157 -19.03 9.02 -20.92
CA ASN A 157 -17.94 8.17 -20.51
C ASN A 157 -18.43 6.78 -20.09
N GLU A 158 -19.60 6.66 -19.48
CA GLU A 158 -20.22 5.37 -19.16
C GLU A 158 -20.40 4.48 -20.40
N GLU A 159 -21.03 5.01 -21.46
CA GLU A 159 -21.24 4.25 -22.71
C GLU A 159 -19.91 3.85 -23.36
N LYS A 160 -18.93 4.76 -23.43
CA LYS A 160 -17.60 4.47 -23.99
C LYS A 160 -16.88 3.38 -23.20
N ILE A 161 -16.93 3.45 -21.88
CA ILE A 161 -16.27 2.47 -21.01
C ILE A 161 -16.99 1.11 -21.11
N ASP A 162 -18.32 1.09 -21.18
CA ASP A 162 -19.09 -0.14 -21.42
C ASP A 162 -18.64 -0.82 -22.72
N GLU A 163 -18.66 -0.10 -23.84
CA GLU A 163 -18.23 -0.62 -25.15
C GLU A 163 -16.79 -1.16 -25.12
N GLU A 164 -15.86 -0.42 -24.50
CA GLU A 164 -14.47 -0.84 -24.37
C GLU A 164 -14.33 -2.13 -23.55
N LEU A 165 -14.99 -2.20 -22.39
CA LEU A 165 -14.88 -3.33 -21.47
C LEU A 165 -15.53 -4.58 -22.05
N ARG A 166 -16.68 -4.48 -22.74
CA ARG A 166 -17.31 -5.62 -23.42
C ARG A 166 -16.37 -6.31 -24.41
N GLY A 167 -15.57 -5.54 -25.14
CA GLY A 167 -14.63 -6.08 -26.12
C GLY A 167 -13.42 -6.81 -25.51
N LYS A 168 -13.13 -6.58 -24.23
CA LYS A 168 -11.93 -7.10 -23.53
C LYS A 168 -12.25 -8.07 -22.40
N SER A 169 -13.51 -8.18 -22.00
CA SER A 169 -13.93 -8.95 -20.82
C SER A 169 -14.10 -10.42 -21.12
N LYS A 170 -13.64 -11.25 -20.18
CA LYS A 170 -13.84 -12.70 -20.24
C LYS A 170 -15.25 -13.08 -19.82
N TYR A 171 -15.82 -12.34 -18.87
CA TYR A 171 -17.21 -12.46 -18.46
C TYR A 171 -17.83 -11.06 -18.36
N VAL A 172 -19.10 -10.97 -18.77
CA VAL A 172 -19.96 -9.80 -18.58
C VAL A 172 -21.19 -10.29 -17.85
N LEU A 173 -21.46 -9.73 -16.67
CA LEU A 173 -22.57 -10.13 -15.81
C LEU A 173 -23.49 -8.91 -15.63
N GLU A 174 -24.72 -9.03 -16.10
CA GLU A 174 -25.72 -7.97 -16.14
C GLU A 174 -26.92 -8.27 -15.23
N SER A 175 -27.01 -9.49 -14.72
CA SER A 175 -28.10 -9.91 -13.83
C SER A 175 -27.58 -10.64 -12.59
N ILE A 176 -28.42 -10.65 -11.54
CA ILE A 176 -28.14 -11.41 -10.32
C ILE A 176 -28.05 -12.90 -10.59
N GLU A 177 -28.82 -13.42 -11.55
CA GLU A 177 -28.76 -14.83 -11.92
C GLU A 177 -27.41 -15.17 -12.58
N GLU A 178 -26.92 -14.32 -13.48
CA GLU A 178 -25.58 -14.47 -14.05
C GLU A 178 -24.49 -14.37 -12.98
N ILE A 179 -24.63 -13.49 -11.99
CA ILE A 179 -23.72 -13.44 -10.84
C ILE A 179 -23.77 -14.72 -10.03
N LYS A 180 -24.95 -15.28 -9.74
CA LYS A 180 -25.08 -16.54 -8.98
C LYS A 180 -24.42 -17.69 -9.73
N ILE A 181 -24.74 -17.86 -11.01
CA ILE A 181 -24.16 -18.91 -11.87
C ILE A 181 -22.64 -18.71 -12.00
N ALA A 182 -22.20 -17.46 -12.14
CA ALA A 182 -20.78 -17.13 -12.14
C ALA A 182 -20.16 -17.49 -10.79
N GLY A 183 -20.76 -17.13 -9.66
CA GLY A 183 -20.32 -17.46 -8.31
C GLY A 183 -20.27 -18.96 -8.01
N GLU A 184 -20.96 -19.80 -8.79
CA GLU A 184 -20.83 -21.27 -8.76
C GLU A 184 -19.68 -21.82 -9.63
N ASN A 185 -19.07 -20.99 -10.48
CA ASN A 185 -17.98 -21.40 -11.37
C ASN A 185 -16.67 -20.61 -11.21
N ILE A 186 -16.75 -19.36 -10.76
CA ILE A 186 -15.67 -18.38 -10.61
C ILE A 186 -15.84 -17.62 -9.27
N CYS A 187 -14.74 -17.27 -8.62
CA CYS A 187 -14.78 -16.50 -7.36
C CYS A 187 -15.28 -15.08 -7.69
N VAL A 188 -16.57 -14.85 -7.54
CA VAL A 188 -17.24 -13.57 -7.79
C VAL A 188 -17.95 -13.19 -6.51
N LEU A 189 -17.46 -12.14 -5.87
CA LEU A 189 -18.18 -11.39 -4.81
C LEU A 189 -18.49 -12.17 -3.51
N ALA A 190 -17.80 -13.27 -3.22
CA ALA A 190 -18.16 -14.16 -2.11
C ALA A 190 -17.99 -13.56 -0.70
N ASP A 191 -17.22 -12.47 -0.52
CA ASP A 191 -17.00 -11.88 0.83
C ASP A 191 -16.54 -10.41 0.85
N SER A 192 -16.62 -9.68 -0.27
CA SER A 192 -15.90 -8.40 -0.40
C SER A 192 -16.75 -7.16 -0.10
N GLU A 193 -16.07 -6.06 0.26
CA GLU A 193 -16.61 -4.68 0.29
C GLU A 193 -17.36 -4.29 -0.99
N ILE A 194 -17.10 -4.99 -2.09
CA ILE A 194 -17.91 -4.89 -3.31
C ILE A 194 -19.37 -5.21 -3.03
N SER A 195 -19.66 -6.22 -2.20
CA SER A 195 -21.00 -6.58 -1.73
C SER A 195 -21.69 -5.42 -1.01
N GLU A 196 -20.95 -4.60 -0.27
CA GLU A 196 -21.48 -3.38 0.36
C GLU A 196 -21.60 -2.22 -0.65
N ALA A 197 -20.62 -2.05 -1.54
CA ALA A 197 -20.61 -1.02 -2.58
C ALA A 197 -21.74 -1.21 -3.60
N ILE A 198 -22.07 -2.46 -3.92
CA ILE A 198 -23.22 -2.86 -4.73
C ILE A 198 -24.44 -3.19 -3.88
N ASP A 199 -24.45 -2.92 -2.57
CA ASP A 199 -25.55 -3.24 -1.62
C ASP A 199 -26.22 -4.61 -1.87
N TYR A 200 -25.42 -5.63 -2.16
CA TYR A 200 -25.82 -6.94 -2.67
C TYR A 200 -26.90 -7.64 -1.83
N LYS A 201 -26.97 -7.35 -0.52
CA LYS A 201 -27.95 -7.92 0.42
C LYS A 201 -29.35 -7.29 0.30
N SER A 202 -29.48 -6.09 -0.26
CA SER A 202 -30.75 -5.40 -0.46
C SER A 202 -31.29 -5.51 -1.89
N TYR A 203 -30.56 -6.19 -2.78
CA TYR A 203 -30.81 -6.11 -4.22
C TYR A 203 -32.03 -6.93 -4.69
N PRO A 204 -32.97 -6.32 -5.44
CA PRO A 204 -34.04 -7.05 -6.09
C PRO A 204 -33.50 -7.90 -7.24
N GLU A 205 -34.04 -9.10 -7.44
CA GLU A 205 -33.61 -10.14 -8.40
C GLU A 205 -33.49 -9.70 -9.89
N SER A 206 -33.92 -8.49 -10.26
CA SER A 206 -34.07 -8.03 -11.65
C SER A 206 -33.60 -6.58 -11.88
N SER A 207 -32.36 -6.24 -11.54
CA SER A 207 -31.89 -4.85 -11.66
C SER A 207 -30.90 -4.66 -12.81
N ASP A 208 -31.28 -3.88 -13.83
CA ASP A 208 -30.39 -3.39 -14.92
C ASP A 208 -29.40 -2.30 -14.43
N LYS A 209 -29.20 -2.21 -13.11
CA LYS A 209 -28.54 -1.09 -12.42
C LYS A 209 -27.02 -1.17 -12.45
N PHE A 210 -26.47 -2.33 -12.79
CA PHE A 210 -25.03 -2.51 -12.88
C PHE A 210 -24.65 -3.42 -14.04
N ILE A 211 -23.39 -3.33 -14.43
CA ILE A 211 -22.73 -4.35 -15.24
C ILE A 211 -21.39 -4.68 -14.56
N ILE A 212 -21.09 -5.96 -14.43
CA ILE A 212 -19.81 -6.45 -13.91
C ILE A 212 -19.00 -7.06 -15.05
N TYR A 213 -17.83 -6.50 -15.27
CA TYR A 213 -16.84 -6.96 -16.23
C TYR A 213 -15.73 -7.68 -15.50
N ILE A 214 -15.54 -8.95 -15.80
CA ILE A 214 -14.49 -9.76 -15.19
C ILE A 214 -13.44 -10.05 -16.25
N SER A 215 -12.21 -9.61 -15.95
CA SER A 215 -11.07 -9.90 -16.80
C SER A 215 -10.57 -11.32 -16.59
N GLU A 216 -10.41 -11.68 -15.33
CA GLU A 216 -9.91 -12.97 -14.90
C GLU A 216 -10.54 -13.30 -13.55
N ALA A 217 -10.86 -14.57 -13.39
CA ALA A 217 -11.25 -15.13 -12.11
C ALA A 217 -10.73 -16.57 -12.05
N ARG A 218 -9.94 -16.90 -11.02
CA ARG A 218 -9.38 -18.25 -10.82
C ARG A 218 -9.48 -18.66 -9.36
N LYS A 219 -9.73 -19.94 -9.14
CA LYS A 219 -9.75 -20.57 -7.81
C LYS A 219 -8.32 -20.88 -7.35
N ALA A 220 -8.07 -20.85 -6.04
CA ALA A 220 -6.74 -21.10 -5.46
C ALA A 220 -6.26 -22.57 -5.61
N SER A 221 -7.15 -23.58 -5.48
CA SER A 221 -6.89 -24.99 -5.86
C SER A 221 -8.17 -25.87 -5.81
N GLY A 222 -8.12 -27.03 -6.46
CA GLY A 222 -9.25 -27.88 -6.89
C GLY A 222 -9.97 -28.74 -5.85
N ASP A 223 -10.16 -28.27 -4.62
CA ASP A 223 -10.66 -29.08 -3.50
C ASP A 223 -11.79 -28.42 -2.67
N GLY A 224 -12.48 -27.43 -3.24
CA GLY A 224 -13.88 -27.14 -2.88
C GLY A 224 -14.13 -26.08 -1.83
N TYR A 225 -13.10 -25.37 -1.34
CA TYR A 225 -13.31 -24.17 -0.53
C TYR A 225 -13.29 -22.92 -1.43
N TRP A 226 -14.46 -22.30 -1.54
CA TRP A 226 -14.80 -21.25 -2.50
C TRP A 226 -14.27 -19.85 -2.17
N ASN A 227 -13.70 -19.67 -0.98
CA ASN A 227 -13.35 -18.36 -0.43
C ASN A 227 -11.91 -17.91 -0.75
N HIS A 228 -11.18 -18.64 -1.59
CA HIS A 228 -9.79 -18.33 -1.97
C HIS A 228 -9.61 -18.37 -3.50
N GLY A 229 -9.01 -17.34 -4.07
CA GLY A 229 -8.83 -17.15 -5.50
C GLY A 229 -8.36 -15.75 -5.88
N VAL A 230 -8.13 -15.54 -7.18
CA VAL A 230 -7.85 -14.21 -7.74
C VAL A 230 -9.01 -13.77 -8.61
N GLN A 231 -9.43 -12.53 -8.48
CA GLN A 231 -10.40 -11.89 -9.36
C GLN A 231 -10.02 -10.43 -9.60
N TYR A 232 -10.19 -9.96 -10.82
CA TYR A 232 -10.09 -8.53 -11.11
C TYR A 232 -10.99 -8.14 -12.27
N GLY A 233 -11.53 -6.94 -12.17
CA GLY A 233 -12.64 -6.51 -13.00
C GLY A 233 -13.04 -5.06 -12.77
N VAL A 234 -14.18 -4.72 -13.37
CA VAL A 234 -14.81 -3.41 -13.26
C VAL A 234 -16.30 -3.61 -13.01
N ILE A 235 -16.88 -2.73 -12.20
CA ILE A 235 -18.31 -2.62 -12.03
C ILE A 235 -18.70 -1.23 -12.48
N ILE A 236 -19.68 -1.16 -13.38
CA ILE A 236 -20.37 0.08 -13.72
C ILE A 236 -21.69 0.06 -12.96
N ASN A 237 -21.90 1.00 -12.04
CA ASN A 237 -23.18 1.24 -11.40
C ASN A 237 -23.89 2.36 -12.18
N LYS A 238 -24.84 1.96 -13.03
CA LYS A 238 -25.59 2.87 -13.92
C LYS A 238 -26.50 3.83 -13.17
N ASP A 239 -27.06 3.39 -12.04
CA ASP A 239 -27.94 4.22 -11.22
C ASP A 239 -27.20 5.39 -10.55
N LYS A 240 -25.96 5.13 -10.12
CA LYS A 240 -25.12 6.12 -9.44
C LYS A 240 -24.13 6.79 -10.38
N HIS A 241 -24.09 6.40 -11.65
CA HIS A 241 -23.05 6.77 -12.61
C HIS A 241 -21.64 6.65 -12.01
N ARG A 242 -21.34 5.47 -11.44
CA ARG A 242 -20.09 5.22 -10.73
C ARG A 242 -19.38 4.02 -11.29
N ILE A 243 -18.07 4.13 -11.48
CA ILE A 243 -17.21 3.03 -11.86
C ILE A 243 -16.40 2.53 -10.67
N ILE A 244 -16.25 1.22 -10.53
CA ILE A 244 -15.51 0.57 -9.45
C ILE A 244 -14.57 -0.46 -10.08
N TYR A 245 -13.27 -0.18 -10.03
CA TYR A 245 -12.23 -1.13 -10.37
C TYR A 245 -11.88 -1.95 -9.14
N PHE A 246 -11.73 -3.26 -9.33
CA PHE A 246 -11.36 -4.15 -8.25
C PHE A 246 -10.29 -5.14 -8.68
N HIS A 247 -9.41 -5.44 -7.74
CA HIS A 247 -8.49 -6.55 -7.79
C HIS A 247 -8.46 -7.19 -6.41
N GLU A 248 -8.74 -8.47 -6.32
CA GLU A 248 -8.69 -9.24 -5.08
C GLU A 248 -7.92 -10.53 -5.27
N TYR A 249 -7.18 -10.89 -4.24
CA TYR A 249 -6.49 -12.16 -4.12
C TYR A 249 -6.75 -12.69 -2.72
N TRP A 250 -7.34 -13.85 -2.59
CA TRP A 250 -7.67 -14.51 -1.34
C TRP A 250 -7.04 -15.89 -1.25
#